data_AF-A0A9D8E826-F1
#
_entry.id   AF-A0A9D8E826-F1
#
_cell.length_a   1.000
_cell.length_b   1.000
_cell.length_c   1.000
_cell.angle_alpha   90.00
_cell.angle_beta   90.00
_cell.angle_gamma   90.00
#
_symmetry.space_group_name_H-M   'P 1'
#
loop_
_entity.id
_entity.type
_entity.pdbx_description
1 polymer ?
#
loop_
_entity_poly.entity_id
_entity_poly.type
_entity_poly.pdbx_seq_one_letter_code
_entity_poly.pdbx_strand_id
1 'polypeptide(L)'
;MKSKNNKIFLIIASVLAIIFIFSVSALCNMCGTTKKKTDIDNNGTNDETTGTTSADATETTSEDNGQDDAKKPTIKLAIYEGPTYAPESGVCFYRIKATVTGDPAPEVKFSKDDSLGTLGAGKCQVNINNPGDTYTLTATAKNKSGEKTETLELSWGCEAPNRDPVINLLETTIAEEKFYINSNCVLTSNATDPDGDSLGYKWEVTGGTLANANSQNTTWTMPASAGTYTLKLTVT
;
A
#
# COMPACT_ATOMS: atom_id res chain seq x y z
N MET A 1 14.89 -7.32 -13.23
CA MET A 1 14.05 -8.43 -12.75
C MET A 1 13.99 -8.31 -11.22
N LYS A 2 12.82 -8.07 -10.63
CA LYS A 2 12.64 -8.13 -9.16
C LYS A 2 12.41 -9.59 -8.75
N SER A 3 12.81 -9.96 -7.53
CA SER A 3 12.50 -11.26 -6.94
C SER A 3 11.03 -11.28 -6.52
N LYS A 4 10.21 -12.21 -7.04
CA LYS A 4 8.92 -12.54 -6.42
C LYS A 4 9.21 -13.33 -5.14
N ASN A 5 8.69 -12.88 -4.01
CA ASN A 5 8.88 -13.53 -2.72
C ASN A 5 7.75 -14.54 -2.50
N ASN A 6 7.90 -15.71 -3.13
CA ASN A 6 6.96 -16.82 -3.08
C ASN A 6 6.54 -17.14 -1.65
N LYS A 7 5.32 -16.77 -1.25
CA LYS A 7 4.78 -17.06 0.08
C LYS A 7 4.46 -18.55 0.17
N ILE A 8 5.06 -19.21 1.15
CA ILE A 8 4.93 -20.66 1.37
C ILE A 8 3.98 -20.90 2.53
N PHE A 9 2.90 -21.62 2.28
CA PHE A 9 2.00 -22.12 3.33
C PHE A 9 2.05 -23.64 3.38
N LEU A 10 2.06 -24.20 4.59
CA LEU A 10 2.21 -25.62 4.86
C LEU A 10 1.02 -26.13 5.68
N ILE A 11 0.48 -27.28 5.28
CA ILE A 11 -0.48 -28.07 6.07
C ILE A 11 0.16 -29.43 6.37
N ILE A 12 -0.04 -29.93 7.59
CA ILE A 12 0.47 -31.23 8.03
C ILE A 12 -0.73 -32.15 8.25
N ALA A 13 -0.81 -33.24 7.49
CA ALA A 13 -1.88 -34.24 7.58
C ALA A 13 -1.35 -35.54 8.17
N SER A 14 -2.16 -36.19 9.01
CA SER A 14 -1.85 -37.49 9.63
C SER A 14 -2.75 -38.58 9.07
N VAL A 15 -2.15 -39.64 8.54
CA VAL A 15 -2.83 -40.76 7.88
C VAL A 15 -2.57 -42.04 8.66
N LEU A 16 -3.61 -42.83 8.90
CA LEU A 16 -3.59 -44.06 9.68
C LEU A 16 -4.05 -45.26 8.85
N ALA A 17 -3.62 -46.45 9.27
CA ALA A 17 -4.13 -47.72 8.80
C ALA A 17 -4.89 -48.39 9.96
N ILE A 18 -6.17 -48.72 9.75
CA ILE A 18 -6.99 -49.40 10.75
C ILE A 18 -7.23 -50.84 10.30
N ILE A 19 -6.87 -51.79 11.16
CA ILE A 19 -7.28 -53.19 11.05
C ILE A 19 -8.59 -53.33 11.80
N PHE A 20 -9.65 -53.77 11.10
CA PHE A 20 -10.99 -53.90 11.71
C PHE A 20 -11.03 -55.03 12.74
N ILE A 21 -11.30 -54.66 14.00
CA ILE A 21 -11.75 -55.57 15.07
C ILE A 21 -12.92 -54.87 15.77
N PHE A 22 -14.09 -55.52 15.84
CA PHE A 22 -15.32 -54.92 16.35
C PHE A 22 -15.48 -55.10 17.87
N SER A 23 -15.79 -54.00 18.57
CA SER A 23 -16.43 -54.02 19.91
C SER A 23 -17.12 -52.68 20.18
N VAL A 24 -18.18 -52.66 21.01
CA VAL A 24 -19.11 -51.52 21.13
C VAL A 24 -19.34 -51.08 22.59
N SER A 25 -19.60 -49.78 22.80
CA SER A 25 -20.60 -49.18 23.73
C SER A 25 -20.36 -47.66 23.89
N ALA A 26 -21.27 -46.95 24.57
CA ALA A 26 -21.34 -45.48 24.62
C ALA A 26 -21.79 -44.95 25.99
N LEU A 27 -21.70 -43.62 26.21
CA LEU A 27 -22.52 -42.75 27.10
C LEU A 27 -22.04 -41.27 26.91
N CYS A 28 -22.90 -40.26 26.69
CA CYS A 28 -23.52 -39.33 27.67
C CYS A 28 -22.55 -38.33 28.37
N ASN A 29 -22.85 -37.04 28.65
CA ASN A 29 -24.03 -36.17 28.41
C ASN A 29 -23.72 -34.66 28.68
N MET A 30 -24.54 -33.74 28.13
CA MET A 30 -24.84 -32.34 28.56
C MET A 30 -23.84 -31.15 28.50
N CYS A 31 -24.16 -30.19 27.60
CA CYS A 31 -24.59 -28.79 27.84
C CYS A 31 -23.79 -27.77 28.71
N GLY A 32 -23.59 -26.55 28.17
CA GLY A 32 -23.28 -25.31 28.93
C GLY A 32 -22.70 -24.17 28.06
N THR A 33 -23.14 -22.90 28.21
CA THR A 33 -22.87 -21.82 27.22
C THR A 33 -22.35 -20.46 27.75
N THR A 34 -21.22 -20.00 27.19
CA THR A 34 -20.85 -18.62 26.76
C THR A 34 -20.74 -17.39 27.72
N LYS A 35 -19.56 -16.71 27.67
CA LYS A 35 -19.31 -15.22 27.53
C LYS A 35 -19.75 -14.28 28.70
N LYS A 36 -19.38 -12.99 28.92
CA LYS A 36 -18.36 -11.97 28.50
C LYS A 36 -18.78 -10.62 29.20
N LYS A 37 -18.01 -9.61 29.65
CA LYS A 37 -16.60 -9.33 30.06
C LYS A 37 -16.52 -7.81 30.47
N THR A 38 -15.79 -7.43 31.54
CA THR A 38 -15.52 -6.06 32.09
C THR A 38 -16.73 -5.24 32.59
N ASP A 39 -16.74 -4.58 33.75
CA ASP A 39 -15.80 -3.63 34.43
C ASP A 39 -15.92 -2.15 34.00
N ILE A 40 -16.31 -1.30 34.99
CA ILE A 40 -15.81 0.06 35.34
C ILE A 40 -16.15 1.27 34.42
N ASP A 41 -17.28 1.92 34.75
CA ASP A 41 -17.42 3.22 35.47
C ASP A 41 -16.65 4.53 35.10
N ASN A 42 -17.47 5.57 34.90
CA ASN A 42 -17.40 6.95 35.47
C ASN A 42 -16.29 7.98 35.12
N ASN A 43 -16.60 8.81 34.09
CA ASN A 43 -17.02 10.23 34.18
C ASN A 43 -16.31 11.24 35.13
N GLY A 44 -16.00 12.43 34.60
CA GLY A 44 -15.61 13.65 35.34
C GLY A 44 -14.58 14.53 34.59
N THR A 45 -14.59 15.89 34.54
CA THR A 45 -15.62 16.95 34.31
C THR A 45 -14.95 18.33 34.58
N ASN A 46 -15.32 19.41 33.85
CA ASN A 46 -14.99 20.85 34.13
C ASN A 46 -13.51 21.33 33.95
N ASP A 47 -13.15 22.60 33.67
CA ASP A 47 -13.89 23.81 33.20
C ASP A 47 -12.95 24.91 32.61
N GLU A 48 -13.52 25.98 32.01
CA GLU A 48 -13.06 27.42 31.91
C GLU A 48 -11.60 27.86 31.53
N THR A 49 -11.28 29.07 31.00
CA THR A 49 -11.97 30.09 30.15
C THR A 49 -11.00 31.25 29.74
N THR A 50 -11.30 31.96 28.62
CA THR A 50 -10.81 33.30 28.09
C THR A 50 -9.33 33.66 27.80
N GLY A 51 -9.15 34.53 26.78
CA GLY A 51 -7.95 35.34 26.46
C GLY A 51 -8.03 35.96 25.04
N THR A 52 -7.81 37.27 24.85
CA THR A 52 -8.32 38.00 23.65
C THR A 52 -7.41 39.14 23.11
N THR A 53 -7.41 39.36 21.78
CA THR A 53 -7.02 40.61 21.03
C THR A 53 -5.53 41.08 21.06
N SER A 54 -4.97 41.87 20.12
CA SER A 54 -5.45 42.49 18.85
C SER A 54 -4.30 42.76 17.83
N ALA A 55 -4.61 43.46 16.72
CA ALA A 55 -3.75 43.93 15.61
C ALA A 55 -2.82 45.15 15.98
N ASP A 56 -2.10 45.87 15.11
CA ASP A 56 -2.14 46.05 13.63
C ASP A 56 -0.78 46.52 13.02
N ALA A 57 -0.74 46.96 11.74
CA ALA A 57 0.46 47.13 10.90
C ALA A 57 0.55 48.45 10.05
N THR A 58 1.44 48.48 9.02
CA THR A 58 1.75 49.58 8.02
C THR A 58 2.44 50.85 8.56
N GLU A 59 3.25 51.67 7.84
CA GLU A 59 3.82 51.74 6.45
C GLU A 59 5.39 51.74 6.54
N THR A 60 6.30 51.69 5.54
CA THR A 60 6.39 52.01 4.07
C THR A 60 6.83 53.44 3.69
N THR A 61 7.76 53.60 2.73
CA THR A 61 8.08 54.87 2.00
C THR A 61 8.95 54.57 0.75
N SER A 62 8.86 55.40 -0.31
CA SER A 62 9.50 55.15 -1.61
C SER A 62 9.69 56.44 -2.43
N GLU A 63 10.81 56.60 -3.16
CA GLU A 63 11.05 57.78 -4.00
C GLU A 63 11.61 57.49 -5.41
N ASP A 64 11.07 58.29 -6.34
CA ASP A 64 11.60 58.77 -7.64
C ASP A 64 11.83 57.81 -8.84
N ASN A 65 11.97 58.45 -10.01
CA ASN A 65 11.53 57.96 -11.31
C ASN A 65 12.68 57.72 -12.29
N GLY A 66 12.63 56.57 -12.95
CA GLY A 66 13.00 56.45 -14.35
C GLY A 66 11.82 55.87 -15.12
N GLN A 67 11.56 56.36 -16.34
CA GLN A 67 10.66 55.69 -17.30
C GLN A 67 11.40 54.46 -17.87
N ASP A 68 11.67 53.52 -16.97
CA ASP A 68 12.15 52.18 -17.24
C ASP A 68 10.96 51.37 -17.79
N ASP A 69 11.10 50.78 -18.99
CA ASP A 69 10.04 50.02 -19.67
C ASP A 69 9.86 48.63 -19.00
N ALA A 70 9.48 48.69 -17.74
CA ALA A 70 9.54 47.61 -16.78
C ALA A 70 8.63 46.45 -17.22
N LYS A 71 9.24 45.38 -17.72
CA LYS A 71 8.53 44.28 -18.37
C LYS A 71 7.83 43.40 -17.34
N LYS A 72 6.52 43.21 -17.53
CA LYS A 72 5.68 42.34 -16.68
C LYS A 72 6.19 40.88 -16.68
N PRO A 73 6.01 40.13 -15.58
CA PRO A 73 6.46 38.75 -15.52
C PRO A 73 5.73 37.84 -16.53
N THR A 74 6.47 36.93 -17.13
CA THR A 74 5.96 35.71 -17.75
C THR A 74 6.57 34.52 -17.02
N ILE A 75 5.82 33.44 -16.89
CA ILE A 75 6.28 32.16 -16.34
C ILE A 75 5.72 31.02 -17.18
N LYS A 76 6.49 29.95 -17.32
CA LYS A 76 6.07 28.64 -17.83
C LYS A 76 6.68 27.54 -16.98
N LEU A 77 5.92 26.50 -16.66
CA LEU A 77 6.40 25.32 -15.95
C LEU A 77 6.73 24.18 -16.93
N ALA A 78 7.79 23.43 -16.63
CA ALA A 78 8.14 22.20 -17.34
C ALA A 78 8.72 21.18 -16.36
N ILE A 79 8.23 19.93 -16.42
CA ILE A 79 8.88 18.78 -15.79
C ILE A 79 10.19 18.53 -16.55
N TYR A 80 11.30 18.34 -15.83
CA TYR A 80 12.58 17.95 -16.42
C TYR A 80 13.13 16.63 -15.87
N GLU A 81 12.53 16.11 -14.79
CA GLU A 81 12.83 14.81 -14.19
C GLU A 81 11.57 14.30 -13.48
N GLY A 82 11.35 12.99 -13.49
CA GLY A 82 10.18 12.35 -12.88
C GLY A 82 9.02 12.09 -13.86
N PRO A 83 8.03 11.25 -13.45
CA PRO A 83 7.89 10.61 -12.14
C PRO A 83 9.03 9.62 -11.85
N THR A 84 9.63 9.72 -10.66
CA THR A 84 10.75 8.84 -10.23
C THR A 84 10.49 8.35 -8.81
N TYR A 85 10.53 7.03 -8.62
CA TYR A 85 10.27 6.41 -7.32
C TYR A 85 11.56 6.34 -6.49
N ALA A 86 11.54 6.88 -5.28
CA ALA A 86 12.67 6.85 -4.34
C ALA A 86 12.42 5.77 -3.27
N PRO A 87 12.95 4.54 -3.42
CA PRO A 87 12.54 3.41 -2.59
C PRO A 87 12.91 3.55 -1.11
N GLU A 88 14.03 4.20 -0.78
CA GLU A 88 14.44 4.53 0.59
C GLU A 88 13.49 5.50 1.33
N SER A 89 12.63 6.23 0.63
CA SER A 89 11.65 7.16 1.24
C SER A 89 10.19 6.86 0.88
N GLY A 90 9.95 5.92 -0.04
CA GLY A 90 8.62 5.47 -0.45
C GLY A 90 7.83 6.45 -1.33
N VAL A 91 8.37 7.62 -1.68
CA VAL A 91 7.66 8.64 -2.47
C VAL A 91 7.94 8.52 -3.97
N CYS A 92 7.01 9.02 -4.78
CA CYS A 92 7.31 9.39 -6.16
C CYS A 92 7.60 10.89 -6.23
N PHE A 93 8.65 11.30 -6.93
CA PHE A 93 9.00 12.71 -7.08
C PHE A 93 9.06 13.17 -8.54
N TYR A 94 8.79 14.46 -8.71
CA TYR A 94 8.99 15.25 -9.92
C TYR A 94 9.97 16.37 -9.65
N ARG A 95 10.81 16.74 -10.62
CA ARG A 95 11.52 18.02 -10.60
C ARG A 95 11.03 18.92 -11.73
N ILE A 96 10.66 20.14 -11.35
CA ILE A 96 10.01 21.11 -12.21
C ILE A 96 10.92 22.33 -12.33
N LYS A 97 11.02 22.88 -13.54
CA LYS A 97 11.70 24.15 -13.81
C LYS A 97 10.69 25.19 -14.25
N ALA A 98 10.72 26.35 -13.61
CA ALA A 98 10.10 27.57 -14.09
C ALA A 98 11.03 28.26 -15.09
N THR A 99 10.50 28.58 -16.28
CA THR A 99 11.15 29.48 -17.24
C THR A 99 10.45 30.82 -17.15
N VAL A 100 11.18 31.86 -16.74
CA VAL A 100 10.62 33.15 -16.34
C VAL A 100 11.30 34.30 -17.08
N THR A 101 10.53 35.33 -17.46
CA THR A 101 11.06 36.58 -18.02
C THR A 101 10.35 37.77 -17.40
N GLY A 102 11.05 38.88 -17.21
CA GLY A 102 10.48 40.16 -16.77
C GLY A 102 11.63 41.12 -16.49
N ASP A 103 11.32 42.40 -16.34
CA ASP A 103 12.30 43.43 -15.99
C ASP A 103 11.73 44.37 -14.93
N PRO A 104 12.34 44.51 -13.73
CA PRO A 104 13.45 43.71 -13.21
C PRO A 104 13.17 42.20 -13.19
N ALA A 105 14.23 41.39 -13.13
CA ALA A 105 14.14 39.93 -13.09
C ALA A 105 13.17 39.45 -11.99
N PRO A 106 12.09 38.71 -12.32
CA PRO A 106 11.08 38.36 -11.32
C PRO A 106 11.57 37.34 -10.28
N GLU A 107 11.21 37.57 -9.02
CA GLU A 107 11.29 36.55 -7.97
C GLU A 107 10.29 35.42 -8.28
N VAL A 108 10.69 34.16 -8.07
CA VAL A 108 9.85 32.98 -8.36
C VAL A 108 9.55 32.24 -7.06
N LYS A 109 8.26 32.04 -6.76
CA LYS A 109 7.76 31.32 -5.59
C LYS A 109 6.88 30.16 -6.03
N PHE A 110 7.22 28.95 -5.59
CA PHE A 110 6.44 27.73 -5.78
C PHE A 110 5.55 27.48 -4.56
N SER A 111 4.38 26.87 -4.74
CA SER A 111 3.51 26.42 -3.65
C SER A 111 4.07 25.24 -2.84
N LYS A 112 5.08 24.55 -3.40
CA LYS A 112 5.84 23.47 -2.74
C LYS A 112 7.25 23.39 -3.34
N ASP A 113 8.24 23.15 -2.49
CA ASP A 113 9.55 22.65 -2.89
C ASP A 113 10.11 21.71 -1.81
N ASP A 114 9.96 20.41 -2.03
CA ASP A 114 10.50 19.37 -1.14
C ASP A 114 12.03 19.25 -1.23
N SER A 115 12.70 19.98 -2.15
CA SER A 115 14.17 20.06 -2.21
C SER A 115 14.77 21.10 -1.26
N LEU A 116 13.94 21.88 -0.54
CA LEU A 116 14.36 22.93 0.39
C LEU A 116 15.33 23.95 -0.25
N GLY A 117 15.09 24.29 -1.52
CA GLY A 117 15.91 25.22 -2.31
C GLY A 117 17.21 24.64 -2.88
N THR A 118 17.57 23.38 -2.56
CA THR A 118 18.87 22.78 -2.98
C THR A 118 19.02 22.63 -4.49
N LEU A 119 17.93 22.60 -5.25
CA LEU A 119 17.96 22.57 -6.72
C LEU A 119 18.32 23.92 -7.36
N GLY A 120 18.26 25.02 -6.59
CA GLY A 120 18.50 26.39 -7.02
C GLY A 120 17.27 27.13 -7.54
N ALA A 121 17.38 28.47 -7.65
CA ALA A 121 16.27 29.35 -8.01
C ALA A 121 15.60 28.97 -9.35
N GLY A 122 14.28 29.10 -9.41
CA GLY A 122 13.48 28.74 -10.58
C GLY A 122 13.32 27.22 -10.80
N LYS A 123 13.65 26.39 -9.81
CA LYS A 123 13.32 24.96 -9.79
C LYS A 123 12.66 24.59 -8.46
N CYS A 124 11.92 23.49 -8.44
CA CYS A 124 11.51 22.80 -7.23
C CYS A 124 11.46 21.27 -7.43
N GLN A 125 11.38 20.54 -6.33
CA GLN A 125 10.94 19.15 -6.31
C GLN A 125 9.54 19.06 -5.71
N VAL A 126 8.69 18.20 -6.26
CA VAL A 126 7.40 17.83 -5.68
C VAL A 126 7.37 16.33 -5.46
N ASN A 127 7.32 15.94 -4.20
CA ASN A 127 7.06 14.58 -3.73
C ASN A 127 5.54 14.37 -3.61
N ILE A 128 5.06 13.23 -4.11
CA ILE A 128 3.70 12.71 -3.99
C ILE A 128 3.81 11.35 -3.27
N ASN A 129 2.90 11.08 -2.33
CA ASN A 129 3.14 10.09 -1.27
C ASN A 129 2.35 8.78 -1.43
N ASN A 130 1.18 8.79 -2.05
CA ASN A 130 0.35 7.59 -2.23
C ASN A 130 -0.05 7.39 -3.70
N PRO A 131 -0.14 6.13 -4.19
CA PRO A 131 -0.79 5.83 -5.46
C PRO A 131 -2.23 6.37 -5.50
N GLY A 132 -2.52 7.20 -6.50
CA GLY A 132 -3.80 7.90 -6.65
C GLY A 132 -3.81 9.35 -6.17
N ASP A 133 -2.82 9.81 -5.41
CA ASP A 133 -2.68 11.22 -5.03
C ASP A 133 -2.43 12.10 -6.27
N THR A 134 -2.92 13.35 -6.19
CA THR A 134 -2.65 14.43 -7.15
C THR A 134 -2.25 15.72 -6.44
N TYR A 135 -1.42 16.54 -7.07
CA TYR A 135 -1.01 17.85 -6.56
C TYR A 135 -0.95 18.89 -7.68
N THR A 136 -1.68 20.01 -7.51
CA THR A 136 -1.59 21.16 -8.41
C THR A 136 -0.47 22.08 -7.96
N LEU A 137 0.72 21.93 -8.55
CA LEU A 137 1.83 22.84 -8.33
C LEU A 137 1.47 24.22 -8.89
N THR A 138 1.51 25.23 -8.03
CA THR A 138 1.31 26.63 -8.40
C THR A 138 2.64 27.35 -8.32
N ALA A 139 2.98 28.16 -9.32
CA ALA A 139 4.19 28.97 -9.34
C ALA A 139 3.91 30.40 -9.74
N THR A 140 4.37 31.35 -8.93
CA THR A 140 4.19 32.79 -9.12
C THR A 140 5.53 33.45 -9.42
N ALA A 141 5.58 34.23 -10.49
CA ALA A 141 6.67 35.14 -10.82
C ALA A 141 6.25 36.59 -10.56
N LYS A 142 7.03 37.35 -9.77
CA LYS A 142 6.69 38.72 -9.33
C LYS A 142 7.86 39.69 -9.47
N ASN A 143 7.59 40.90 -9.99
CA ASN A 143 8.51 42.04 -9.97
C ASN A 143 7.74 43.35 -9.71
N LYS A 144 8.42 44.51 -9.75
CA LYS A 144 7.76 45.83 -9.57
C LYS A 144 6.66 46.11 -10.61
N SER A 145 6.73 45.43 -11.75
CA SER A 145 5.94 45.63 -12.96
C SER A 145 4.65 44.80 -12.96
N GLY A 146 4.56 43.80 -12.07
CA GLY A 146 3.36 42.98 -11.86
C GLY A 146 3.67 41.58 -11.34
N GLU A 147 2.68 40.70 -11.50
CA GLU A 147 2.71 39.32 -11.03
C GLU A 147 2.03 38.42 -12.06
N LYS A 148 2.56 37.21 -12.25
CA LYS A 148 1.96 36.18 -13.11
C LYS A 148 2.14 34.81 -12.49
N THR A 149 1.04 34.08 -12.37
CA THR A 149 0.99 32.70 -11.88
C THR A 149 0.80 31.72 -13.04
N GLU A 150 1.38 30.52 -12.89
CA GLU A 150 1.20 29.36 -13.75
C GLU A 150 0.93 28.12 -12.88
N THR A 151 0.17 27.15 -13.39
CA THR A 151 -0.15 25.90 -12.68
C THR A 151 0.26 24.67 -13.47
N LEU A 152 0.56 23.59 -12.75
CA LEU A 152 0.89 22.28 -13.31
C LEU A 152 0.28 21.19 -12.42
N GLU A 153 -0.63 20.39 -12.98
CA GLU A 153 -1.16 19.22 -12.30
C GLU A 153 -0.17 18.06 -12.38
N LEU A 154 0.06 17.44 -11.24
CA LEU A 154 0.90 16.26 -11.07
C LEU A 154 0.04 15.16 -10.43
N SER A 155 0.27 13.92 -10.80
CA SER A 155 -0.33 12.73 -10.16
C SER A 155 0.79 11.81 -9.69
N TRP A 156 0.50 10.81 -8.85
CA TRP A 156 1.52 9.87 -8.35
C TRP A 156 2.49 9.39 -9.43
N GLY A 157 2.02 9.01 -10.62
CA GLY A 157 2.82 8.85 -11.85
C GLY A 157 3.82 7.69 -11.90
N CYS A 158 4.38 7.25 -10.78
CA CYS A 158 5.24 6.09 -10.68
C CYS A 158 4.46 4.78 -10.79
N GLU A 159 5.09 3.74 -11.34
CA GLU A 159 4.61 2.36 -11.14
C GLU A 159 4.60 2.04 -9.64
N ALA A 160 3.46 1.55 -9.12
CA ALA A 160 3.42 1.02 -7.76
C ALA A 160 4.33 -0.23 -7.69
N PRO A 161 5.10 -0.43 -6.60
CA PRO A 161 5.89 -1.65 -6.46
C PRO A 161 4.98 -2.88 -6.38
N ASN A 162 5.02 -3.74 -7.42
CA ASN A 162 4.25 -4.99 -7.45
C ASN A 162 4.44 -5.77 -6.15
N ARG A 163 3.31 -6.08 -5.50
CA ARG A 163 3.25 -6.83 -4.25
C ARG A 163 3.15 -8.32 -4.58
N ASP A 164 3.51 -9.16 -3.61
CA ASP A 164 3.29 -10.61 -3.75
C ASP A 164 1.81 -10.93 -3.41
N PRO A 165 1.17 -11.89 -4.11
CA PRO A 165 -0.23 -12.26 -3.86
C PRO A 165 -0.47 -12.77 -2.43
N VAL A 166 -1.72 -12.68 -1.97
CA VAL A 166 -2.13 -13.03 -0.61
C VAL A 166 -3.07 -14.23 -0.64
N ILE A 167 -2.70 -15.31 0.06
CA ILE A 167 -3.59 -16.44 0.32
C ILE A 167 -4.51 -16.05 1.50
N ASN A 168 -5.79 -15.89 1.20
CA ASN A 168 -6.83 -15.48 2.15
C ASN A 168 -7.53 -16.68 2.80
N LEU A 169 -7.51 -17.84 2.13
CA LEU A 169 -8.09 -19.09 2.60
C LEU A 169 -7.19 -20.26 2.19
N LEU A 170 -6.93 -21.17 3.12
CA LEU A 170 -6.31 -22.46 2.84
C LEU A 170 -6.97 -23.51 3.72
N GLU A 171 -7.88 -24.28 3.12
CA GLU A 171 -8.73 -25.25 3.81
C GLU A 171 -8.63 -26.61 3.15
N THR A 172 -9.09 -27.62 3.86
CA THR A 172 -9.23 -28.98 3.35
C THR A 172 -10.51 -29.61 3.90
N THR A 173 -11.03 -30.67 3.29
CA THR A 173 -12.17 -31.43 3.85
C THR A 173 -11.77 -32.30 5.06
N ILE A 174 -10.75 -31.90 5.81
CA ILE A 174 -10.29 -32.54 7.04
C ILE A 174 -11.14 -32.02 8.20
N ALA A 175 -12.27 -32.69 8.45
CA ALA A 175 -13.17 -32.39 9.56
C ALA A 175 -12.89 -33.23 10.83
N GLU A 176 -12.07 -34.26 10.72
CA GLU A 176 -11.73 -35.20 11.80
C GLU A 176 -10.19 -35.33 11.94
N GLU A 177 -9.69 -35.72 13.11
CA GLU A 177 -8.24 -35.79 13.37
C GLU A 177 -7.51 -36.96 12.65
N LYS A 178 -8.23 -37.81 11.91
CA LYS A 178 -7.74 -39.13 11.45
C LYS A 178 -8.27 -39.48 10.06
N PHE A 179 -7.36 -39.79 9.13
CA PHE A 179 -7.72 -40.29 7.79
C PHE A 179 -7.20 -41.69 7.55
N TYR A 180 -7.89 -42.42 6.69
CA TYR A 180 -7.50 -43.75 6.25
C TYR A 180 -6.59 -43.66 5.03
N ILE A 181 -5.59 -44.53 4.95
CA ILE A 181 -4.81 -44.76 3.72
C ILE A 181 -5.70 -44.89 2.47
N ASN A 182 -5.24 -44.38 1.33
CA ASN A 182 -5.98 -44.33 0.05
C ASN A 182 -7.28 -43.48 0.06
N SER A 183 -7.55 -42.68 1.09
CA SER A 183 -8.67 -41.72 1.09
C SER A 183 -8.42 -40.54 0.14
N ASN A 184 -9.50 -39.89 -0.31
CA ASN A 184 -9.43 -38.62 -1.02
C ASN A 184 -9.70 -37.45 -0.07
N CYS A 185 -8.93 -36.37 -0.22
CA CYS A 185 -9.07 -35.11 0.51
C CYS A 185 -9.20 -33.96 -0.50
N VAL A 186 -10.25 -33.14 -0.41
CA VAL A 186 -10.35 -31.94 -1.24
C VAL A 186 -9.56 -30.83 -0.57
N LEU A 187 -8.71 -30.17 -1.34
CA LEU A 187 -7.93 -28.99 -0.95
C LEU A 187 -8.57 -27.76 -1.59
N THR A 188 -8.88 -26.77 -0.77
CA THR A 188 -9.54 -25.52 -1.18
C THR A 188 -8.62 -24.35 -0.86
N SER A 189 -8.42 -23.44 -1.82
CA SER A 189 -7.71 -22.19 -1.56
C SER A 189 -8.45 -20.99 -2.11
N ASN A 190 -8.24 -19.83 -1.49
CA ASN A 190 -8.62 -18.53 -2.04
C ASN A 190 -7.41 -17.61 -1.89
N ALA A 191 -7.08 -16.90 -2.97
CA ALA A 191 -5.99 -15.95 -3.00
C ALA A 191 -6.39 -14.75 -3.85
N THR A 192 -5.81 -13.59 -3.55
CA THR A 192 -6.00 -12.35 -4.29
C THR A 192 -4.65 -11.69 -4.51
N ASP A 193 -4.42 -11.20 -5.72
CA ASP A 193 -3.32 -10.26 -5.92
C ASP A 193 -3.75 -8.82 -5.54
N PRO A 194 -2.95 -8.07 -4.75
CA PRO A 194 -3.30 -6.70 -4.37
C PRO A 194 -3.22 -5.66 -5.50
N ASP A 195 -2.50 -5.94 -6.58
CA ASP A 195 -2.26 -5.05 -7.73
C ASP A 195 -3.06 -5.47 -8.98
N GLY A 196 -3.62 -6.70 -8.96
CA GLY A 196 -4.50 -7.23 -10.00
C GLY A 196 -3.84 -8.27 -10.92
N ASP A 197 -2.64 -8.75 -10.58
CA ASP A 197 -1.94 -9.80 -11.34
C ASP A 197 -2.78 -11.09 -11.45
N SER A 198 -2.61 -11.81 -12.56
CA SER A 198 -3.23 -13.13 -12.77
C SER A 198 -2.49 -14.21 -11.99
N LEU A 199 -3.20 -14.90 -11.09
CA LEU A 199 -2.63 -15.86 -10.14
C LEU A 199 -2.29 -17.22 -10.75
N GLY A 200 -1.04 -17.65 -10.58
CA GLY A 200 -0.62 -19.05 -10.72
C GLY A 200 -0.71 -19.81 -9.38
N TYR A 201 -1.06 -21.10 -9.44
CA TYR A 201 -1.12 -21.98 -8.27
C TYR A 201 -0.16 -23.16 -8.46
N LYS A 202 0.50 -23.61 -7.39
CA LYS A 202 1.28 -24.85 -7.35
C LYS A 202 1.16 -25.55 -6.00
N TRP A 203 0.52 -26.72 -6.01
CA TRP A 203 0.45 -27.66 -4.89
C TRP A 203 1.59 -28.68 -4.94
N GLU A 204 2.17 -29.01 -3.79
CA GLU A 204 3.20 -30.03 -3.61
C GLU A 204 2.84 -30.91 -2.40
N VAL A 205 3.05 -32.23 -2.49
CA VAL A 205 2.78 -33.18 -1.41
C VAL A 205 3.96 -34.13 -1.21
N THR A 206 4.23 -34.52 0.04
CA THR A 206 5.33 -35.45 0.38
C THR A 206 4.97 -36.93 0.22
N GLY A 207 3.72 -37.24 -0.12
CA GLY A 207 3.25 -38.59 -0.42
C GLY A 207 1.83 -38.59 -0.99
N GLY A 208 1.42 -39.68 -1.63
CA GLY A 208 0.16 -39.73 -2.38
C GLY A 208 0.24 -39.01 -3.74
N THR A 209 -0.91 -38.63 -4.30
CA THR A 209 -1.00 -37.97 -5.62
C THR A 209 -2.01 -36.83 -5.62
N LEU A 210 -1.79 -35.82 -6.46
CA LEU A 210 -2.71 -34.70 -6.68
C LEU A 210 -3.43 -34.86 -8.02
N ALA A 211 -4.74 -34.66 -8.05
CA ALA A 211 -5.55 -34.74 -9.28
C ALA A 211 -5.14 -33.67 -10.31
N ASN A 212 -4.83 -32.46 -9.84
CA ASN A 212 -4.15 -31.42 -10.61
C ASN A 212 -3.31 -30.57 -9.65
N ALA A 213 -1.99 -30.48 -9.87
CA ALA A 213 -1.11 -29.69 -9.00
C ALA A 213 -1.22 -28.17 -9.23
N ASN A 214 -1.80 -27.73 -10.35
CA ASN A 214 -1.74 -26.33 -10.80
C ASN A 214 -3.11 -25.60 -10.74
N SER A 215 -4.12 -26.20 -10.11
CA SER A 215 -5.44 -25.59 -9.93
C SER A 215 -5.63 -25.01 -8.52
N GLN A 216 -6.41 -23.93 -8.42
CA GLN A 216 -6.75 -23.26 -7.15
C GLN A 216 -7.28 -24.24 -6.09
N ASN A 217 -8.23 -25.08 -6.49
CA ASN A 217 -8.76 -26.19 -5.70
C ASN A 217 -8.37 -27.50 -6.37
N THR A 218 -8.11 -28.56 -5.60
CA THR A 218 -7.68 -29.85 -6.12
C THR A 218 -8.05 -31.00 -5.18
N THR A 219 -7.77 -32.24 -5.56
CA THR A 219 -7.96 -33.42 -4.71
C THR A 219 -6.63 -34.12 -4.49
N TRP A 220 -6.29 -34.35 -3.23
CA TRP A 220 -5.18 -35.20 -2.81
C TRP A 220 -5.70 -36.60 -2.52
N THR A 221 -5.21 -37.59 -3.26
CA THR A 221 -5.37 -39.02 -2.93
C THR A 221 -4.23 -39.42 -2.01
N MET A 222 -4.57 -39.77 -0.77
CA MET A 222 -3.60 -40.14 0.26
C MET A 222 -2.88 -41.44 -0.09
N PRO A 223 -1.61 -41.61 0.30
CA PRO A 223 -0.86 -42.84 0.01
C PRO A 223 -1.41 -44.06 0.76
N ALA A 224 -0.98 -45.24 0.31
CA ALA A 224 -1.32 -46.54 0.91
C ALA A 224 -0.64 -46.83 2.26
N SER A 225 0.15 -45.89 2.80
CA SER A 225 0.96 -46.06 4.01
C SER A 225 0.61 -45.01 5.06
N ALA A 226 0.37 -45.46 6.30
CA ALA A 226 0.18 -44.58 7.44
C ALA A 226 1.44 -43.75 7.69
N GLY A 227 1.27 -42.50 8.14
CA GLY A 227 2.36 -41.55 8.34
C GLY A 227 1.88 -40.10 8.32
N THR A 228 2.83 -39.19 8.56
CA THR A 228 2.61 -37.75 8.49
C THR A 228 3.08 -37.23 7.13
N TYR A 229 2.21 -36.49 6.44
CA TYR A 229 2.51 -35.93 5.12
C TYR A 229 2.29 -34.41 5.13
N THR A 230 3.25 -33.68 4.55
CA THR A 230 3.14 -32.24 4.36
C THR A 230 2.52 -31.96 3.00
N LEU A 231 1.52 -31.09 2.98
CA LEU A 231 1.03 -30.42 1.80
C LEU A 231 1.53 -28.97 1.81
N LYS A 232 1.90 -28.46 0.64
CA LYS A 232 2.37 -27.09 0.45
C LYS A 232 1.62 -26.45 -0.70
N LEU A 233 1.18 -25.21 -0.52
CA LEU A 233 0.73 -24.34 -1.61
C LEU A 233 1.75 -23.23 -1.83
N THR A 234 2.03 -22.94 -3.10
CA THR A 234 2.67 -21.70 -3.57
C THR A 234 1.69 -21.00 -4.51
N VAL A 235 1.55 -19.69 -4.38
CA VAL A 235 0.82 -18.81 -5.31
C VAL A 235 1.80 -17.76 -5.84
N THR A 236 1.70 -17.42 -7.12
CA THR A 236 2.70 -16.62 -7.88
C THR A 236 2.06 -15.67 -8.86
#